data_AF-A0A229UKD3-F1
#
_entry.id   AF-A0A229UKD3-F1
#
_cell.length_a   1.000
_cell.length_b   1.000
_cell.length_c   1.000
_cell.angle_alpha   90.00
_cell.angle_beta   90.00
_cell.angle_gamma   90.00
#
_symmetry.space_group_name_H-M   'P 1'
#
loop_
_entity.id
_entity.type
_entity.pdbx_description
1 polymer ?
#
loop_
_entity_poly.entity_id
_entity_poly.type
_entity_poly.pdbx_seq_one_letter_code
_entity_poly.pdbx_strand_id
1 'polypeptide(L)'
;MTSANFGSATQVSGEPAPAAAGTSQSLTVNGLSTATTYYFALITTDDAGNSSTLSNVPSASTSSGSGGGSVVNVSTSAQLDSAIAGATAGTTILLANGTYTKSGAFSISGKNGTATNPITIKAANRGMAVISGSAYFTVTSSSYIVIDGLQFTNTGNSAVKLTSSNNVRITRNHFHLTEDGNSLKWVYIGGADSHHNRIDHNLFEEKHDLGNFITFDGSSTQVSQYDTVEYNHFRNIGPRATNEMESIRVGWSQISMSDGFITIQYNLFENCDGDPEIISVKSGKNIIRYNTVRNSAGVISARHGNGSSFYGNFFLGDGQKSGLGGIRLYGQDHKVYNNYFEGLTGSGYDATLAVDGGDVDTSGSLSGHWRVYRAEIVNNTLVGNATGIEIGKNYSLAPKDSIIANNIIKGSTGKLINEYKTPVNMTYAGNIADPDGTATVGITATSSQVNVTDPLFTTSGGLQKLSSASPAINSSSGSYSYVTEDMDGQARSGIDDTGADEYSTTSILHKPLASTDVGVNAP
;
A
#
# COMPACT_ATOMS: atom_id res chain seq x y z
N MET A 1 -28.25 22.15 -19.93
CA MET A 1 -28.31 23.45 -20.65
C MET A 1 -28.52 23.17 -22.14
N THR A 2 -29.28 24.00 -22.84
CA THR A 2 -29.55 23.89 -24.30
C THR A 2 -29.45 25.26 -24.93
N SER A 3 -29.36 25.34 -26.27
CA SER A 3 -29.30 26.63 -26.98
C SER A 3 -30.49 27.55 -26.66
N ALA A 4 -31.66 26.98 -26.33
CA ALA A 4 -32.86 27.73 -25.99
C ALA A 4 -32.82 28.39 -24.60
N ASN A 5 -31.99 27.91 -23.66
CA ASN A 5 -31.89 28.46 -22.30
C ASN A 5 -30.50 29.00 -21.93
N PHE A 6 -29.53 28.94 -22.84
CA PHE A 6 -28.18 29.48 -22.64
C PHE A 6 -28.20 30.97 -22.25
N GLY A 7 -28.98 31.81 -22.95
CA GLY A 7 -29.07 33.24 -22.67
C GLY A 7 -29.72 33.62 -21.33
N SER A 8 -30.30 32.65 -20.62
CA SER A 8 -30.85 32.83 -19.27
C SER A 8 -29.94 32.31 -18.15
N ALA A 9 -28.81 31.69 -18.50
CA ALA A 9 -27.83 31.20 -17.54
C ALA A 9 -27.00 32.34 -16.95
N THR A 10 -26.46 32.13 -15.74
CA THR A 10 -25.53 33.08 -15.13
C THR A 10 -24.27 33.21 -15.98
N GLN A 11 -23.99 34.41 -16.48
CA GLN A 11 -22.77 34.68 -17.23
C GLN A 11 -21.56 34.65 -16.29
N VAL A 12 -20.59 33.78 -16.60
CA VAL A 12 -19.25 33.81 -16.01
C VAL A 12 -18.46 34.91 -16.70
N SER A 13 -17.70 35.71 -15.96
CA SER A 13 -16.86 36.79 -16.48
C SER A 13 -15.37 36.51 -16.26
N GLY A 14 -14.53 37.01 -17.17
CA GLY A 14 -13.06 36.91 -17.05
C GLY A 14 -12.46 35.78 -17.89
N GLU A 15 -13.24 35.21 -18.79
CA GLU A 15 -12.78 34.28 -19.81
C GLU A 15 -11.66 34.88 -20.67
N PRO A 16 -10.65 34.08 -21.06
CA PRO A 16 -9.59 34.54 -21.94
C PRO A 16 -10.13 34.77 -23.36
N ALA A 17 -9.53 35.71 -24.09
CA ALA A 17 -9.81 35.87 -25.52
C ALA A 17 -9.46 34.56 -26.28
N PRO A 18 -10.27 34.14 -27.28
CA PRO A 18 -9.99 32.92 -28.04
C PRO A 18 -8.59 32.92 -28.66
N ALA A 19 -7.82 31.85 -28.39
CA ALA A 19 -6.49 31.65 -28.97
C ALA A 19 -6.55 30.87 -30.29
N ALA A 20 -5.39 30.67 -30.93
CA ALA A 20 -5.27 29.86 -32.13
C ALA A 20 -5.84 28.44 -31.92
N ALA A 21 -6.50 27.89 -32.94
CA ALA A 21 -7.14 26.59 -32.88
C ALA A 21 -6.18 25.47 -32.40
N GLY A 22 -6.65 24.66 -31.45
CA GLY A 22 -5.84 23.60 -30.80
C GLY A 22 -5.09 24.04 -29.54
N THR A 23 -5.09 25.34 -29.21
CA THR A 23 -4.50 25.84 -27.95
C THR A 23 -5.45 25.59 -26.78
N SER A 24 -4.98 24.90 -25.76
CA SER A 24 -5.74 24.71 -24.51
C SER A 24 -5.82 26.03 -23.72
N GLN A 25 -7.04 26.40 -23.30
CA GLN A 25 -7.30 27.54 -22.44
C GLN A 25 -8.11 27.09 -21.22
N SER A 26 -7.97 27.79 -20.09
CA SER A 26 -8.67 27.48 -18.85
C SER A 26 -9.13 28.74 -18.12
N LEU A 27 -10.21 28.59 -17.33
CA LEU A 27 -10.76 29.60 -16.44
C LEU A 27 -11.18 28.94 -15.12
N THR A 28 -10.83 29.55 -13.99
CA THR A 28 -11.28 29.09 -12.67
C THR A 28 -12.53 29.86 -12.24
N VAL A 29 -13.64 29.15 -12.05
CA VAL A 29 -14.91 29.73 -11.55
C VAL A 29 -15.02 29.50 -10.04
N ASN A 30 -15.10 30.59 -9.29
CA ASN A 30 -15.18 30.58 -7.81
C ASN A 30 -16.59 30.90 -7.32
N GLY A 31 -16.85 30.70 -6.02
CA GLY A 31 -18.10 31.12 -5.37
C GLY A 31 -19.32 30.21 -5.61
N LEU A 32 -19.09 28.99 -6.08
CA LEU A 32 -20.15 28.01 -6.31
C LEU A 32 -20.70 27.46 -4.98
N SER A 33 -22.02 27.38 -4.85
CA SER A 33 -22.70 26.72 -3.73
C SER A 33 -22.35 25.22 -3.67
N THR A 34 -22.16 24.69 -2.47
CA THR A 34 -21.86 23.27 -2.22
C THR A 34 -23.04 22.35 -2.54
N ALA A 35 -22.79 21.04 -2.65
CA ALA A 35 -23.78 20.02 -3.00
C ALA A 35 -24.64 20.34 -4.24
N THR A 36 -24.16 21.23 -5.11
CA THR A 36 -24.91 21.75 -6.25
C THR A 36 -24.25 21.28 -7.54
N THR A 37 -25.06 20.74 -8.44
CA THR A 37 -24.62 20.40 -9.80
C THR A 37 -24.62 21.64 -10.67
N TYR A 38 -23.46 21.99 -11.21
CA TYR A 38 -23.30 23.04 -12.19
C TYR A 38 -23.10 22.46 -13.57
N TYR A 39 -23.59 23.19 -14.57
CA TYR A 39 -23.43 22.91 -15.98
C TYR A 39 -22.75 24.12 -16.61
N PHE A 40 -21.64 23.90 -17.32
CA PHE A 40 -20.95 24.96 -18.05
C PHE A 40 -21.16 24.76 -19.55
N ALA A 41 -21.30 25.86 -20.28
CA ALA A 41 -21.32 25.87 -21.73
C ALA A 41 -20.77 27.22 -22.21
N LEU A 42 -20.29 27.27 -23.44
CA LEU A 42 -19.76 28.49 -24.04
C LEU A 42 -20.22 28.64 -25.50
N ILE A 43 -20.29 29.89 -25.93
CA ILE A 43 -20.41 30.33 -27.32
C ILE A 43 -19.29 31.31 -27.55
N THR A 44 -18.49 31.08 -28.59
CA THR A 44 -17.44 32.00 -29.03
C THR A 44 -17.94 32.83 -30.20
N THR A 45 -17.50 34.08 -30.29
CA THR A 45 -17.77 34.99 -31.40
C THR A 45 -16.45 35.40 -32.04
N ASP A 46 -16.35 35.34 -33.36
CA ASP A 46 -15.17 35.77 -34.10
C ASP A 46 -15.13 37.29 -34.35
N ASP A 47 -14.02 37.78 -34.92
CA ASP A 47 -13.83 39.20 -35.23
C ASP A 47 -14.80 39.75 -36.30
N ALA A 48 -15.48 38.87 -37.04
CA ALA A 48 -16.52 39.24 -38.00
C ALA A 48 -17.93 39.23 -37.38
N GLY A 49 -18.05 38.91 -36.08
CA GLY A 49 -19.31 38.86 -35.35
C GLY A 49 -20.09 37.55 -35.51
N ASN A 50 -19.50 36.50 -36.09
CA ASN A 50 -20.15 35.20 -36.20
C ASN A 50 -20.02 34.45 -34.88
N SER A 51 -21.14 33.99 -34.33
CA SER A 51 -21.15 33.13 -33.15
C SER A 51 -21.13 31.65 -33.52
N SER A 52 -20.42 30.84 -32.74
CA SER A 52 -20.46 29.38 -32.84
C SER A 52 -21.78 28.79 -32.35
N THR A 53 -21.99 27.50 -32.65
CA THR A 53 -22.99 26.70 -31.95
C THR A 53 -22.60 26.52 -30.48
N LEU A 54 -23.57 26.18 -29.63
CA LEU A 54 -23.29 25.85 -28.23
C LEU A 54 -22.23 24.73 -28.13
N SER A 55 -21.28 24.89 -27.21
CA SER A 55 -20.31 23.84 -26.88
C SER A 55 -20.99 22.58 -26.32
N ASN A 56 -20.19 21.55 -26.04
CA ASN A 56 -20.63 20.51 -25.09
C ASN A 56 -21.00 21.15 -23.75
N VAL A 57 -21.80 20.44 -22.94
CA VAL A 57 -22.29 20.92 -21.65
C VAL A 57 -21.72 20.06 -20.53
N PRO A 58 -20.42 20.21 -20.18
CA PRO A 58 -19.87 19.49 -19.03
C PRO A 58 -20.61 19.87 -17.75
N SER A 59 -20.76 18.88 -16.87
CA SER A 59 -21.37 19.06 -15.57
C SER A 59 -20.48 18.51 -14.46
N ALA A 60 -20.45 19.21 -13.33
CA ALA A 60 -19.81 18.73 -12.12
C ALA A 60 -20.65 19.12 -10.91
N SER A 61 -20.73 18.22 -9.93
CA SER A 61 -21.30 18.54 -8.63
C SER A 61 -20.19 19.03 -7.72
N THR A 62 -20.34 20.23 -7.16
CA THR A 62 -19.52 20.61 -6.00
C THR A 62 -19.76 19.58 -4.90
N SER A 63 -18.71 19.21 -4.16
CA SER A 63 -18.86 18.29 -3.05
C SER A 63 -19.96 18.76 -2.09
N SER A 64 -20.72 17.83 -1.52
CA SER A 64 -21.42 18.09 -0.27
C SER A 64 -20.35 18.57 0.70
N GLY A 65 -20.35 19.87 1.02
CA GLY A 65 -19.28 20.47 1.83
C GLY A 65 -19.02 19.58 3.03
N SER A 66 -17.79 19.11 3.19
CA SER A 66 -17.46 18.30 4.37
C SER A 66 -17.52 19.23 5.57
N GLY A 67 -18.59 19.11 6.35
CA GLY A 67 -18.82 19.84 7.59
C GLY A 67 -19.22 21.30 7.42
N GLY A 68 -20.37 21.67 7.95
CA GLY A 68 -20.79 23.08 8.12
C GLY A 68 -19.98 23.83 9.19
N GLY A 69 -18.69 23.54 9.33
CA GLY A 69 -17.81 24.18 10.29
C GLY A 69 -17.10 25.40 9.73
N SER A 70 -16.43 26.16 10.61
CA SER A 70 -15.74 27.38 10.24
C SER A 70 -14.46 27.10 9.45
N VAL A 71 -14.20 27.92 8.43
CA VAL A 71 -12.90 27.97 7.75
C VAL A 71 -12.03 29.02 8.41
N VAL A 72 -10.82 28.65 8.82
CA VAL A 72 -9.82 29.54 9.40
C VAL A 72 -8.62 29.58 8.48
N ASN A 73 -8.46 30.69 7.75
CA ASN A 73 -7.31 30.90 6.86
C ASN A 73 -6.07 31.29 7.69
N VAL A 74 -4.94 30.65 7.41
CA VAL A 74 -3.66 30.94 8.09
C VAL A 74 -2.54 31.10 7.06
N SER A 75 -1.65 32.06 7.26
CA SER A 75 -0.49 32.32 6.40
C SER A 75 0.84 32.34 7.16
N THR A 76 0.82 32.03 8.46
CA THR A 76 2.01 32.00 9.33
C THR A 76 1.92 30.87 10.35
N SER A 77 3.06 30.42 10.89
CA SER A 77 3.11 29.40 11.95
C SER A 77 2.34 29.79 13.22
N ALA A 78 2.39 31.07 13.63
CA ALA A 78 1.67 31.55 14.81
C ALA A 78 0.14 31.53 14.61
N GLN A 79 -0.34 31.84 13.41
CA GLN A 79 -1.75 31.70 13.07
C GLN A 79 -2.17 30.24 13.03
N LEU A 80 -1.32 29.34 12.51
CA LEU A 80 -1.58 27.90 12.52
C LEU A 80 -1.71 27.36 13.95
N ASP A 81 -0.79 27.69 14.86
CA ASP A 81 -0.89 27.33 16.28
C ASP A 81 -2.20 27.85 16.90
N SER A 82 -2.53 29.12 16.66
CA SER A 82 -3.75 29.75 17.19
C SER A 82 -5.03 29.08 16.66
N ALA A 83 -5.04 28.74 15.37
CA ALA A 83 -6.15 28.06 14.72
C ALA A 83 -6.32 26.63 15.28
N ILE A 84 -5.23 25.89 15.48
CA ILE A 84 -5.27 24.56 16.10
C ILE A 84 -5.81 24.65 17.54
N ALA A 85 -5.32 25.62 18.33
CA ALA A 85 -5.78 25.84 19.70
C ALA A 85 -7.28 26.15 19.77
N GLY A 86 -7.82 26.91 18.81
CA GLY A 86 -9.24 27.25 18.72
C GLY A 86 -10.12 26.21 18.02
N ALA A 87 -9.54 25.19 17.38
CA ALA A 87 -10.29 24.26 16.56
C ALA A 87 -11.29 23.42 17.37
N THR A 88 -12.48 23.26 16.81
CA THR A 88 -13.59 22.40 17.27
C THR A 88 -14.10 21.55 16.10
N ALA A 89 -14.92 20.54 16.35
CA ALA A 89 -15.45 19.66 15.31
C ALA A 89 -15.98 20.43 14.08
N GLY A 90 -15.55 20.03 12.88
CA GLY A 90 -15.88 20.69 11.61
C GLY A 90 -14.97 21.85 11.21
N THR A 91 -14.08 22.32 12.08
CA THR A 91 -13.14 23.40 11.73
C THR A 91 -12.22 22.96 10.58
N THR A 92 -12.12 23.78 9.54
CA THR A 92 -11.12 23.64 8.48
C THR A 92 -10.08 24.74 8.60
N ILE A 93 -8.84 24.38 8.93
CA ILE A 93 -7.69 25.28 8.96
C ILE A 93 -7.04 25.21 7.57
N LEU A 94 -7.15 26.30 6.81
CA LEU A 94 -6.67 26.39 5.43
C LEU A 94 -5.34 27.16 5.39
N LEU A 95 -4.26 26.45 5.09
CA LEU A 95 -2.91 26.99 5.02
C LEU A 95 -2.68 27.63 3.65
N ALA A 96 -2.36 28.92 3.61
CA ALA A 96 -1.88 29.58 2.40
C ALA A 96 -0.55 28.99 1.93
N ASN A 97 -0.18 29.28 0.68
CA ASN A 97 1.12 28.89 0.15
C ASN A 97 2.23 29.55 0.97
N GLY A 98 3.27 28.78 1.31
CA GLY A 98 4.41 29.29 2.05
C GLY A 98 5.03 28.24 2.97
N THR A 99 6.08 28.66 3.65
CA THR A 99 6.84 27.81 4.57
C THR A 99 6.44 28.10 6.01
N TYR A 100 6.05 27.06 6.74
CA TYR A 100 5.68 27.08 8.14
C TYR A 100 6.81 26.46 8.95
N THR A 101 7.57 27.31 9.65
CA THR A 101 8.67 26.92 10.53
C THR A 101 8.39 27.35 11.97
N LYS A 102 8.87 26.57 12.94
CA LYS A 102 8.93 26.90 14.36
C LYS A 102 9.85 25.92 15.07
N SER A 103 10.25 26.27 16.29
CA SER A 103 10.85 25.30 17.20
C SER A 103 9.73 24.43 17.81
N GLY A 104 9.78 23.12 17.56
CA GLY A 104 8.86 22.14 18.14
C GLY A 104 7.57 21.92 17.35
N ALA A 105 6.61 21.24 17.98
CA ALA A 105 5.40 20.76 17.32
C ALA A 105 4.32 21.84 17.11
N PHE A 106 3.59 21.74 16.00
CA PHE A 106 2.19 22.11 15.90
C PHE A 106 1.37 21.06 16.66
N SER A 107 0.90 21.43 17.86
CA SER A 107 0.35 20.47 18.83
C SER A 107 -1.17 20.39 18.74
N ILE A 108 -1.68 19.23 18.34
CA ILE A 108 -3.11 18.89 18.28
C ILE A 108 -3.39 17.96 19.47
N SER A 109 -3.79 18.53 20.60
CA SER A 109 -3.98 17.78 21.85
C SER A 109 -5.41 17.91 22.36
N GLY A 110 -6.06 16.78 22.65
CA GLY A 110 -7.45 16.74 23.13
C GLY A 110 -8.47 17.24 22.11
N LYS A 111 -8.13 17.22 20.81
CA LYS A 111 -8.99 17.73 19.73
C LYS A 111 -9.79 16.60 19.12
N ASN A 112 -11.11 16.74 19.12
CA ASN A 112 -12.01 15.69 18.69
C ASN A 112 -13.01 16.25 17.69
N GLY A 113 -12.86 15.86 16.44
CA GLY A 113 -13.89 16.00 15.43
C GLY A 113 -14.95 14.90 15.57
N THR A 114 -15.74 14.75 14.52
CA THR A 114 -16.66 13.60 14.36
C THR A 114 -16.53 13.05 12.95
N ALA A 115 -17.06 11.85 12.69
CA ALA A 115 -17.02 11.24 11.35
C ALA A 115 -17.59 12.15 10.25
N THR A 116 -18.63 12.94 10.55
CA THR A 116 -19.26 13.87 9.60
C THR A 116 -18.68 15.28 9.66
N ASN A 117 -18.03 15.65 10.76
CA ASN A 117 -17.42 16.96 10.98
C ASN A 117 -16.00 16.80 11.55
N PRO A 118 -15.03 16.32 10.77
CA PRO A 118 -13.64 16.21 11.21
C PRO A 118 -13.02 17.60 11.43
N ILE A 119 -11.93 17.66 12.17
CA ILE A 119 -11.06 18.84 12.19
C ILE A 119 -10.03 18.67 11.08
N THR A 120 -10.04 19.55 10.09
CA THR A 120 -9.21 19.43 8.89
C THR A 120 -8.12 20.50 8.88
N ILE A 121 -6.87 20.09 8.66
CA ILE A 121 -5.71 20.94 8.47
C ILE A 121 -5.22 20.69 7.05
N LYS A 122 -5.36 21.69 6.16
CA LYS A 122 -5.20 21.48 4.73
C LYS A 122 -4.48 22.62 4.04
N ALA A 123 -3.64 22.30 3.05
CA ALA A 123 -3.09 23.30 2.14
C ALA A 123 -4.17 23.87 1.19
N ALA A 124 -4.19 25.19 1.01
CA ALA A 124 -5.04 25.86 0.02
C ALA A 124 -4.74 25.37 -1.40
N ASN A 125 -3.46 25.19 -1.71
CA ASN A 125 -2.99 24.53 -2.93
C ASN A 125 -2.10 23.35 -2.51
N ARG A 126 -2.47 22.13 -2.93
CA ARG A 126 -1.76 20.89 -2.55
C ARG A 126 -0.26 21.02 -2.80
N GLY A 127 0.54 20.64 -1.82
CA GLY A 127 2.01 20.69 -1.87
C GLY A 127 2.62 22.07 -1.66
N MET A 128 1.83 23.15 -1.62
CA MET A 128 2.35 24.52 -1.55
C MET A 128 2.45 25.08 -0.12
N ALA A 129 1.90 24.37 0.88
CA ALA A 129 2.13 24.67 2.29
C ALA A 129 3.19 23.71 2.84
N VAL A 130 4.39 24.25 3.10
CA VAL A 130 5.59 23.47 3.42
C VAL A 130 5.88 23.53 4.92
N ILE A 131 5.89 22.38 5.59
CA ILE A 131 6.34 22.23 6.97
C ILE A 131 7.85 21.96 6.94
N SER A 132 8.64 22.86 7.53
CA SER A 132 10.11 22.86 7.37
C SER A 132 10.84 23.26 8.65
N GLY A 133 12.17 23.21 8.62
CA GLY A 133 13.02 23.39 9.80
C GLY A 133 12.75 22.29 10.82
N SER A 134 12.68 22.63 12.11
CA SER A 134 12.35 21.69 13.18
C SER A 134 10.85 21.60 13.51
N ALA A 135 9.98 22.13 12.64
CA ALA A 135 8.53 22.06 12.82
C ALA A 135 7.97 20.69 12.41
N TYR A 136 6.94 20.22 13.10
CA TYR A 136 6.26 18.95 12.81
C TYR A 136 4.86 18.94 13.46
N PHE A 137 4.04 17.92 13.19
CA PHE A 137 2.77 17.72 13.89
C PHE A 137 2.87 16.66 14.99
N THR A 138 2.27 16.96 16.14
CA THR A 138 1.94 15.93 17.15
C THR A 138 0.44 15.93 17.38
N VAL A 139 -0.18 14.76 17.25
CA VAL A 139 -1.58 14.50 17.55
C VAL A 139 -1.65 13.60 18.78
N THR A 140 -2.25 14.11 19.87
CA THR A 140 -2.34 13.41 21.16
C THR A 140 -3.76 13.39 21.67
N SER A 141 -4.24 12.22 22.13
CA SER A 141 -5.58 12.08 22.74
C SER A 141 -6.68 12.74 21.91
N SER A 142 -6.61 12.55 20.59
CA SER A 142 -7.42 13.27 19.61
C SER A 142 -8.08 12.29 18.63
N SER A 143 -9.17 12.72 18.02
CA SER A 143 -9.89 11.89 17.05
C SER A 143 -10.49 12.69 15.90
N TYR A 144 -10.69 12.03 14.76
CA TYR A 144 -11.27 12.65 13.55
C TYR A 144 -10.52 13.90 13.10
N ILE A 145 -9.19 13.78 13.05
CA ILE A 145 -8.28 14.80 12.52
C ILE A 145 -7.90 14.44 11.09
N VAL A 146 -7.88 15.41 10.18
CA VAL A 146 -7.42 15.22 8.81
C VAL A 146 -6.24 16.16 8.53
N ILE A 147 -5.12 15.61 8.07
CA ILE A 147 -3.95 16.35 7.58
C ILE A 147 -3.86 16.11 6.07
N ASP A 148 -4.19 17.13 5.26
CA ASP A 148 -4.41 17.02 3.82
C ASP A 148 -3.51 17.96 3.01
N GLY A 149 -2.73 17.38 2.09
CA GLY A 149 -2.13 18.15 1.01
C GLY A 149 -0.91 18.98 1.38
N LEU A 150 -0.24 18.69 2.50
CA LEU A 150 0.95 19.41 2.94
C LEU A 150 2.22 18.82 2.32
N GLN A 151 3.30 19.61 2.27
CA GLN A 151 4.64 19.12 1.99
C GLN A 151 5.47 19.13 3.29
N PHE A 152 6.17 18.03 3.57
CA PHE A 152 7.05 17.89 4.73
C PHE A 152 8.50 17.82 4.28
N THR A 153 9.27 18.84 4.67
CA THR A 153 10.73 18.92 4.48
C THR A 153 11.44 19.17 5.82
N ASN A 154 10.78 18.90 6.94
CA ASN A 154 11.33 19.14 8.25
C ASN A 154 12.51 18.20 8.55
N THR A 155 13.35 18.59 9.50
CA THR A 155 14.57 17.86 9.90
C THR A 155 14.55 17.48 11.38
N GLY A 156 15.24 16.39 11.73
CA GLY A 156 15.44 15.92 13.11
C GLY A 156 14.19 15.45 13.88
N ASN A 157 13.00 15.46 13.28
CA ASN A 157 11.74 15.10 13.95
C ASN A 157 10.81 14.33 12.99
N SER A 158 10.02 13.38 13.51
CA SER A 158 8.93 12.78 12.75
C SER A 158 8.01 13.88 12.22
N ALA A 159 7.67 13.87 10.94
CA ALA A 159 6.77 14.85 10.34
C ALA A 159 5.38 14.84 10.99
N VAL A 160 4.87 13.64 11.28
CA VAL A 160 3.59 13.45 11.99
C VAL A 160 3.74 12.36 13.04
N LYS A 161 3.42 12.71 14.29
CA LYS A 161 3.41 11.77 15.43
C LYS A 161 2.00 11.65 16.00
N LEU A 162 1.41 10.46 15.96
CA LEU A 162 0.14 10.14 16.60
C LEU A 162 0.40 9.42 17.93
N THR A 163 -0.29 9.85 18.99
CA THR A 163 -0.21 9.25 20.33
C THR A 163 -1.61 9.15 20.94
N SER A 164 -2.03 7.94 21.31
CA SER A 164 -3.35 7.69 21.88
C SER A 164 -4.47 8.37 21.09
N SER A 165 -4.43 8.23 19.76
CA SER A 165 -5.30 8.96 18.84
C SER A 165 -5.86 8.01 17.80
N ASN A 166 -7.10 8.27 17.39
CA ASN A 166 -7.83 7.37 16.51
C ASN A 166 -8.63 8.11 15.45
N ASN A 167 -9.01 7.41 14.38
CA ASN A 167 -9.76 8.03 13.27
C ASN A 167 -9.02 9.26 12.68
N VAL A 168 -7.68 9.29 12.75
CA VAL A 168 -6.87 10.33 12.12
C VAL A 168 -6.57 9.93 10.67
N ARG A 169 -6.74 10.87 9.73
CA ARG A 169 -6.41 10.68 8.33
C ARG A 169 -5.24 11.55 7.90
N ILE A 170 -4.17 10.93 7.40
CA ILE A 170 -3.01 11.60 6.81
C ILE A 170 -3.09 11.33 5.32
N THR A 171 -3.48 12.34 4.52
CA THR A 171 -3.81 12.14 3.10
C THR A 171 -3.19 13.15 2.16
N ARG A 172 -2.80 12.70 0.96
CA ARG A 172 -2.32 13.56 -0.13
C ARG A 172 -1.12 14.44 0.22
N ASN A 173 -0.33 14.04 1.21
CA ASN A 173 0.87 14.74 1.62
C ASN A 173 2.10 14.23 0.86
N HIS A 174 3.09 15.10 0.70
CA HIS A 174 4.41 14.76 0.18
C HIS A 174 5.43 14.79 1.31
N PHE A 175 6.02 13.64 1.61
CA PHE A 175 7.10 13.49 2.58
C PHE A 175 8.42 13.37 1.84
N HIS A 176 9.31 14.34 2.08
CA HIS A 176 10.69 14.39 1.58
C HIS A 176 11.50 15.17 2.63
N LEU A 177 11.70 14.54 3.80
CA LEU A 177 12.29 15.20 4.96
C LEU A 177 13.77 15.50 4.70
N THR A 178 14.27 16.57 5.32
CA THR A 178 15.71 16.84 5.32
C THR A 178 16.38 15.98 6.39
N GLU A 179 17.06 14.95 5.91
CA GLU A 179 17.84 13.99 6.69
C GLU A 179 19.14 14.60 7.25
N ASP A 180 19.54 14.14 8.44
CA ASP A 180 20.60 14.75 9.25
C ASP A 180 21.64 13.75 9.79
N GLY A 181 21.58 12.50 9.32
CA GLY A 181 22.44 11.39 9.72
C GLY A 181 21.88 10.57 10.89
N ASN A 182 20.73 10.93 11.48
CA ASN A 182 20.14 10.22 12.61
C ASN A 182 18.96 9.34 12.18
N SER A 183 18.75 8.24 12.92
CA SER A 183 17.60 7.36 12.73
C SER A 183 16.29 8.11 12.97
N LEU A 184 15.39 8.10 11.98
CA LEU A 184 14.15 8.87 12.01
C LEU A 184 12.97 8.13 11.36
N LYS A 185 11.89 8.04 12.12
CA LYS A 185 10.58 7.55 11.64
C LYS A 185 9.78 8.74 11.12
N TRP A 186 9.38 8.77 9.85
CA TRP A 186 8.72 9.95 9.27
C TRP A 186 7.29 10.12 9.78
N VAL A 187 6.52 9.02 9.81
CA VAL A 187 5.19 8.94 10.43
C VAL A 187 5.23 7.91 11.55
N TYR A 188 4.86 8.33 12.76
CA TYR A 188 4.84 7.49 13.95
C TYR A 188 3.43 7.36 14.51
N ILE A 189 2.98 6.14 14.79
CA ILE A 189 1.71 5.85 15.44
C ILE A 189 1.99 5.06 16.72
N GLY A 190 1.63 5.60 17.88
CA GLY A 190 1.80 4.91 19.16
C GLY A 190 0.85 5.39 20.24
N GLY A 191 1.12 5.06 21.51
CA GLY A 191 0.24 5.35 22.64
C GLY A 191 -0.90 4.33 22.79
N ALA A 192 -1.44 4.24 24.01
CA ALA A 192 -2.60 3.40 24.32
C ALA A 192 -3.84 3.87 23.56
N ASP A 193 -4.67 2.93 23.10
CA ASP A 193 -5.92 3.21 22.37
C ASP A 193 -5.75 3.98 21.05
N SER A 194 -4.58 3.87 20.41
CA SER A 194 -4.42 4.27 19.01
C SER A 194 -5.01 3.22 18.08
N HIS A 195 -5.91 3.65 17.19
CA HIS A 195 -6.58 2.75 16.27
C HIS A 195 -7.28 3.47 15.11
N HIS A 196 -7.67 2.74 14.06
CA HIS A 196 -8.52 3.23 12.96
C HIS A 196 -7.96 4.50 12.27
N ASN A 197 -6.64 4.68 12.28
CA ASN A 197 -6.00 5.76 11.53
C ASN A 197 -5.84 5.34 10.08
N ARG A 198 -5.91 6.30 9.17
CA ARG A 198 -5.80 6.08 7.72
C ARG A 198 -4.66 6.91 7.14
N ILE A 199 -3.69 6.24 6.53
CA ILE A 199 -2.59 6.89 5.83
C ILE A 199 -2.79 6.58 4.35
N ASP A 200 -3.24 7.56 3.57
CA ASP A 200 -3.66 7.31 2.18
C ASP A 200 -3.25 8.36 1.16
N HIS A 201 -3.00 7.94 -0.08
CA HIS A 201 -2.66 8.86 -1.19
C HIS A 201 -1.44 9.75 -0.92
N ASN A 202 -0.49 9.34 -0.09
CA ASN A 202 0.73 10.12 0.17
C ASN A 202 1.87 9.68 -0.75
N LEU A 203 2.84 10.58 -0.96
CA LEU A 203 4.13 10.25 -1.55
C LEU A 203 5.19 10.28 -0.46
N PHE A 204 5.91 9.17 -0.29
CA PHE A 204 7.08 9.02 0.57
C PHE A 204 8.29 8.69 -0.32
N GLU A 205 9.31 9.55 -0.34
CA GLU A 205 10.45 9.33 -1.22
C GLU A 205 11.79 9.89 -0.70
N GLU A 206 12.89 9.33 -1.21
CA GLU A 206 14.27 9.78 -0.96
C GLU A 206 14.63 9.74 0.53
N LYS A 207 14.56 8.53 1.09
CA LYS A 207 14.97 8.26 2.48
C LYS A 207 16.27 7.45 2.50
N HIS A 208 17.30 7.98 3.12
CA HIS A 208 18.66 7.46 3.11
C HIS A 208 19.27 7.29 4.50
N ASP A 209 18.76 7.98 5.52
CA ASP A 209 19.08 7.71 6.92
C ASP A 209 18.31 6.48 7.43
N LEU A 210 18.76 5.95 8.57
CA LEU A 210 18.01 4.92 9.30
C LEU A 210 16.61 5.40 9.72
N GLY A 211 15.76 4.47 10.09
CA GLY A 211 14.35 4.66 10.43
C GLY A 211 13.41 4.35 9.26
N ASN A 212 12.10 4.43 9.52
CA ASN A 212 11.05 4.01 8.59
C ASN A 212 10.32 5.20 7.96
N PHE A 213 9.64 4.96 6.82
CA PHE A 213 8.60 5.91 6.41
C PHE A 213 7.44 5.89 7.40
N ILE A 214 6.94 4.70 7.75
CA ILE A 214 5.83 4.54 8.70
C ILE A 214 6.15 3.51 9.77
N THR A 215 5.93 3.86 11.03
CA THR A 215 5.99 2.91 12.15
C THR A 215 4.68 2.89 12.92
N PHE A 216 4.09 1.70 13.04
CA PHE A 216 3.01 1.42 13.99
C PHE A 216 3.62 0.75 15.21
N ASP A 217 3.72 1.46 16.33
CA ASP A 217 4.00 0.83 17.62
C ASP A 217 2.65 0.65 18.33
N GLY A 218 2.33 1.45 19.35
CA GLY A 218 1.10 1.34 20.15
C GLY A 218 1.42 1.64 21.61
N SER A 219 0.81 0.90 22.53
CA SER A 219 1.21 0.88 23.95
C SER A 219 2.39 -0.05 24.19
N SER A 220 2.78 -0.24 25.46
CA SER A 220 3.78 -1.23 25.86
C SER A 220 3.31 -2.68 25.71
N THR A 221 2.02 -2.93 25.48
CA THR A 221 1.42 -4.27 25.44
C THR A 221 0.57 -4.53 24.20
N GLN A 222 0.20 -3.49 23.44
CA GLN A 222 -0.75 -3.59 22.34
C GLN A 222 -0.28 -2.72 21.18
N VAL A 223 -0.15 -3.31 19.99
CA VAL A 223 0.08 -2.56 18.76
C VAL A 223 -1.13 -1.66 18.43
N SER A 224 -0.93 -0.55 17.72
CA SER A 224 -2.05 0.22 17.17
C SER A 224 -2.95 -0.68 16.31
N GLN A 225 -4.27 -0.47 16.37
CA GLN A 225 -5.24 -1.44 15.82
C GLN A 225 -6.07 -0.89 14.67
N TYR A 226 -6.42 -1.74 13.69
CA TYR A 226 -7.32 -1.42 12.58
C TYR A 226 -6.89 -0.19 11.75
N ASP A 227 -5.61 0.18 11.80
CA ASP A 227 -5.10 1.22 10.92
C ASP A 227 -5.06 0.73 9.47
N THR A 228 -5.23 1.65 8.53
CA THR A 228 -5.23 1.37 7.09
C THR A 228 -4.16 2.20 6.39
N VAL A 229 -3.35 1.55 5.56
CA VAL A 229 -2.36 2.17 4.68
C VAL A 229 -2.72 1.85 3.24
N GLU A 230 -3.10 2.86 2.45
CA GLU A 230 -3.56 2.60 1.09
C GLU A 230 -3.33 3.69 0.06
N TYR A 231 -3.15 3.30 -1.21
CA TYR A 231 -2.90 4.22 -2.32
C TYR A 231 -1.68 5.13 -2.12
N ASN A 232 -0.72 4.74 -1.28
CA ASN A 232 0.52 5.49 -1.10
C ASN A 232 1.57 5.04 -2.11
N HIS A 233 2.42 5.99 -2.50
CA HIS A 233 3.61 5.73 -3.27
C HIS A 233 4.81 5.81 -2.33
N PHE A 234 5.44 4.66 -2.07
CA PHE A 234 6.73 4.56 -1.39
C PHE A 234 7.81 4.32 -2.44
N ARG A 235 8.84 5.17 -2.48
CA ARG A 235 9.95 4.93 -3.40
C ARG A 235 11.29 5.39 -2.87
N ASN A 236 12.35 4.79 -3.40
CA ASN A 236 13.72 5.25 -3.20
C ASN A 236 14.09 5.40 -1.72
N ILE A 237 13.81 4.35 -0.93
CA ILE A 237 14.41 4.19 0.40
C ILE A 237 15.62 3.27 0.23
N GLY A 238 16.82 3.75 0.59
CA GLY A 238 18.07 3.03 0.37
C GLY A 238 19.29 3.92 0.62
N PRO A 239 20.53 3.41 0.61
CA PRO A 239 20.92 2.03 0.31
C PRO A 239 20.55 1.06 1.44
N ARG A 240 20.71 -0.24 1.18
CA ARG A 240 20.42 -1.29 2.16
C ARG A 240 21.28 -1.16 3.42
N ALA A 241 20.63 -0.94 4.55
CA ALA A 241 21.18 -1.05 5.88
C ALA A 241 21.07 -2.49 6.41
N THR A 242 21.77 -2.76 7.51
CA THR A 242 21.67 -4.04 8.22
C THR A 242 20.30 -4.22 8.89
N ASN A 243 19.72 -3.13 9.39
CA ASN A 243 18.44 -3.10 10.12
C ASN A 243 17.91 -1.66 10.21
N GLU A 244 16.64 -1.52 10.59
CA GLU A 244 15.93 -0.28 10.89
C GLU A 244 15.62 0.62 9.69
N MET A 245 15.56 0.09 8.47
CA MET A 245 15.31 0.93 7.29
C MET A 245 14.17 0.39 6.43
N GLU A 246 13.21 -0.27 7.09
CA GLU A 246 12.00 -0.79 6.47
C GLU A 246 11.13 0.37 5.95
N SER A 247 10.41 0.20 4.84
CA SER A 247 9.44 1.20 4.40
C SER A 247 8.31 1.33 5.43
N ILE A 248 7.78 0.19 5.88
CA ILE A 248 6.74 0.12 6.90
C ILE A 248 7.12 -0.91 7.96
N ARG A 249 6.99 -0.53 9.22
CA ARG A 249 7.10 -1.47 10.35
C ARG A 249 5.80 -1.50 11.15
N VAL A 250 5.28 -2.71 11.39
CA VAL A 250 4.04 -2.94 12.13
C VAL A 250 4.32 -3.67 13.44
N GLY A 251 4.54 -2.93 14.51
CA GLY A 251 4.88 -3.43 15.83
C GLY A 251 6.39 -3.59 16.04
N TRP A 252 6.73 -4.28 17.12
CA TRP A 252 8.09 -4.69 17.48
C TRP A 252 8.02 -5.95 18.34
N SER A 253 9.15 -6.63 18.56
CA SER A 253 9.18 -7.97 19.14
C SER A 253 8.38 -8.11 20.44
N GLN A 254 8.47 -7.16 21.38
CA GLN A 254 7.88 -7.27 22.72
C GLN A 254 6.35 -7.16 22.71
N ILE A 255 5.76 -6.56 21.67
CA ILE A 255 4.30 -6.48 21.49
C ILE A 255 3.80 -7.39 20.38
N SER A 256 4.65 -8.28 19.85
CA SER A 256 4.34 -9.08 18.66
C SER A 256 3.22 -10.09 18.83
N MET A 257 2.93 -10.46 20.08
CA MET A 257 1.81 -11.36 20.40
C MET A 257 0.46 -10.63 20.49
N SER A 258 0.44 -9.30 20.34
CA SER A 258 -0.79 -8.52 20.23
C SER A 258 -1.29 -8.48 18.79
N ASP A 259 -2.62 -8.39 18.62
CA ASP A 259 -3.25 -8.34 17.30
C ASP A 259 -3.42 -6.89 16.83
N GLY A 260 -2.93 -6.60 15.62
CA GLY A 260 -3.04 -5.28 15.00
C GLY A 260 -4.26 -5.13 14.10
N PHE A 261 -4.67 -6.16 13.38
CA PHE A 261 -5.73 -6.03 12.36
C PHE A 261 -5.46 -4.90 11.35
N ILE A 262 -4.18 -4.55 11.14
CA ILE A 262 -3.78 -3.47 10.24
C ILE A 262 -3.94 -3.96 8.81
N THR A 263 -4.49 -3.09 7.97
CA THR A 263 -4.66 -3.36 6.54
C THR A 263 -3.69 -2.50 5.72
N ILE A 264 -2.77 -3.14 5.01
CA ILE A 264 -1.87 -2.50 4.05
C ILE A 264 -2.31 -2.94 2.66
N GLN A 265 -2.94 -2.03 1.90
CA GLN A 265 -3.54 -2.38 0.61
C GLN A 265 -3.34 -1.34 -0.47
N TYR A 266 -3.30 -1.75 -1.74
CA TYR A 266 -3.22 -0.83 -2.87
C TYR A 266 -2.06 0.18 -2.79
N ASN A 267 -0.90 -0.20 -2.23
CA ASN A 267 0.29 0.65 -2.21
C ASN A 267 1.30 0.20 -3.26
N LEU A 268 2.06 1.16 -3.77
CA LEU A 268 3.16 0.92 -4.69
C LEU A 268 4.50 1.16 -3.98
N PHE A 269 5.37 0.17 -4.02
CA PHE A 269 6.75 0.22 -3.52
C PHE A 269 7.72 0.12 -4.70
N GLU A 270 8.51 1.16 -4.97
CA GLU A 270 9.48 1.21 -6.06
C GLU A 270 10.89 1.50 -5.55
N ASN A 271 11.85 0.62 -5.82
CA ASN A 271 13.23 0.76 -5.32
C ASN A 271 13.28 0.99 -3.80
N CYS A 272 12.45 0.26 -3.07
CA CYS A 272 12.48 0.23 -1.61
C CYS A 272 13.55 -0.77 -1.17
N ASP A 273 14.81 -0.33 -1.17
CA ASP A 273 16.01 -1.15 -0.98
C ASP A 273 16.66 -0.98 0.40
N GLY A 274 16.02 -0.26 1.31
CA GLY A 274 16.60 0.18 2.58
C GLY A 274 16.93 -0.95 3.55
N ASP A 275 16.19 -2.05 3.56
CA ASP A 275 16.32 -3.10 4.56
C ASP A 275 16.04 -4.46 3.90
N PRO A 276 16.55 -5.59 4.45
CA PRO A 276 16.00 -6.90 4.13
C PRO A 276 14.47 -7.00 4.16
N GLU A 277 13.79 -6.14 4.91
CA GLU A 277 12.34 -6.11 5.06
C GLU A 277 11.76 -4.81 4.47
N ILE A 278 11.13 -4.87 3.29
CA ILE A 278 10.37 -3.75 2.70
C ILE A 278 9.22 -3.38 3.63
N ILE A 279 8.45 -4.40 4.04
CA ILE A 279 7.44 -4.32 5.09
C ILE A 279 7.80 -5.35 6.15
N SER A 280 7.94 -4.90 7.39
CA SER A 280 8.20 -5.79 8.53
C SER A 280 6.99 -5.85 9.47
N VAL A 281 6.26 -6.96 9.37
CA VAL A 281 5.08 -7.24 10.17
C VAL A 281 5.51 -7.93 11.46
N LYS A 282 5.32 -7.24 12.58
CA LYS A 282 5.74 -7.64 13.93
C LYS A 282 4.56 -7.63 14.90
N SER A 283 3.37 -8.04 14.44
CA SER A 283 2.14 -8.20 15.21
C SER A 283 1.16 -9.18 14.53
N GLY A 284 0.09 -9.57 15.22
CA GLY A 284 -0.86 -10.57 14.75
C GLY A 284 -2.01 -10.05 13.90
N LYS A 285 -2.59 -10.96 13.09
CA LYS A 285 -3.85 -10.82 12.35
C LYS A 285 -3.92 -9.62 11.39
N ASN A 286 -2.79 -9.23 10.80
CA ASN A 286 -2.75 -8.16 9.81
C ASN A 286 -3.15 -8.66 8.42
N ILE A 287 -3.54 -7.74 7.54
CA ILE A 287 -3.91 -8.01 6.15
C ILE A 287 -3.01 -7.18 5.24
N ILE A 288 -2.27 -7.86 4.36
CA ILE A 288 -1.38 -7.23 3.38
C ILE A 288 -1.83 -7.70 1.99
N ARG A 289 -2.49 -6.82 1.22
CA ARG A 289 -3.14 -7.23 -0.03
C ARG A 289 -3.10 -6.23 -1.18
N TYR A 290 -3.12 -6.71 -2.42
CA TYR A 290 -3.20 -5.86 -3.63
C TYR A 290 -2.12 -4.77 -3.70
N ASN A 291 -0.99 -4.97 -3.03
CA ASN A 291 0.15 -4.07 -3.15
C ASN A 291 0.97 -4.46 -4.36
N THR A 292 1.69 -3.50 -4.93
CA THR A 292 2.68 -3.75 -5.98
C THR A 292 4.07 -3.42 -5.45
N VAL A 293 4.95 -4.40 -5.46
CA VAL A 293 6.37 -4.28 -5.13
C VAL A 293 7.14 -4.38 -6.43
N ARG A 294 7.75 -3.29 -6.88
CA ARG A 294 8.49 -3.21 -8.14
C ARG A 294 9.97 -2.93 -7.87
N ASN A 295 10.84 -3.78 -8.41
CA ASN A 295 12.30 -3.63 -8.35
C ASN A 295 12.83 -3.19 -6.96
N SER A 296 12.26 -3.74 -5.88
CA SER A 296 12.64 -3.42 -4.51
C SER A 296 13.40 -4.60 -3.91
N ALA A 297 14.62 -4.36 -3.43
CA ALA A 297 15.44 -5.38 -2.80
C ALA A 297 15.04 -5.58 -1.35
N GLY A 298 14.63 -6.81 -1.01
CA GLY A 298 14.05 -7.17 0.29
C GLY A 298 12.74 -7.94 0.14
N VAL A 299 12.03 -8.16 1.25
CA VAL A 299 10.78 -8.95 1.31
C VAL A 299 9.66 -8.24 2.08
N ILE A 300 8.42 -8.66 1.85
CA ILE A 300 7.36 -8.52 2.85
C ILE A 300 7.52 -9.63 3.87
N SER A 301 7.84 -9.28 5.11
CA SER A 301 8.21 -10.23 6.17
C SER A 301 7.09 -10.34 7.21
N ALA A 302 6.56 -11.55 7.42
CA ALA A 302 5.87 -11.92 8.66
C ALA A 302 6.95 -12.15 9.74
N ARG A 303 7.56 -11.05 10.18
CA ARG A 303 8.77 -11.08 11.02
C ARG A 303 8.48 -11.61 12.43
N HIS A 304 7.36 -11.18 13.01
CA HIS A 304 6.81 -11.67 14.27
C HIS A 304 5.27 -11.61 14.24
N GLY A 305 4.63 -12.19 15.26
CA GLY A 305 3.17 -12.29 15.34
C GLY A 305 2.63 -13.46 14.53
N ASN A 306 1.32 -13.67 14.61
CA ASN A 306 0.65 -14.87 14.07
C ASN A 306 -0.64 -14.49 13.33
N GLY A 307 -1.12 -15.35 12.44
CA GLY A 307 -2.47 -15.23 11.87
C GLY A 307 -2.64 -14.14 10.80
N SER A 308 -1.56 -13.55 10.29
CA SER A 308 -1.62 -12.54 9.22
C SER A 308 -1.90 -13.17 7.85
N SER A 309 -2.60 -12.43 6.99
CA SER A 309 -2.92 -12.83 5.60
C SER A 309 -2.19 -11.94 4.60
N PHE A 310 -1.58 -12.57 3.59
CA PHE A 310 -0.83 -11.92 2.51
C PHE A 310 -1.40 -12.39 1.18
N TYR A 311 -2.12 -11.53 0.45
CA TYR A 311 -2.80 -12.01 -0.76
C TYR A 311 -3.01 -10.99 -1.87
N GLY A 312 -3.08 -11.47 -3.12
CA GLY A 312 -3.32 -10.59 -4.27
C GLY A 312 -2.18 -9.58 -4.50
N ASN A 313 -1.00 -9.76 -3.91
CA ASN A 313 0.12 -8.84 -4.10
C ASN A 313 0.89 -9.18 -5.38
N PHE A 314 1.40 -8.16 -6.06
CA PHE A 314 2.25 -8.28 -7.24
C PHE A 314 3.69 -7.95 -6.88
N PHE A 315 4.60 -8.90 -7.09
CA PHE A 315 6.05 -8.70 -6.95
C PHE A 315 6.69 -8.80 -8.32
N LEU A 316 7.19 -7.67 -8.82
CA LEU A 316 7.67 -7.53 -10.20
C LEU A 316 9.13 -7.08 -10.18
N GLY A 317 10.02 -7.99 -10.56
CA GLY A 317 11.44 -7.74 -10.73
C GLY A 317 11.85 -7.63 -12.19
N ASP A 318 13.02 -7.05 -12.42
CA ASP A 318 13.66 -6.92 -13.73
C ASP A 318 14.51 -8.15 -14.10
N GLY A 319 14.61 -9.14 -13.21
CA GLY A 319 15.47 -10.32 -13.37
C GLY A 319 16.97 -10.03 -13.29
N GLN A 320 17.37 -8.80 -12.95
CA GLN A 320 18.76 -8.33 -13.01
C GLN A 320 19.25 -7.79 -11.67
N LYS A 321 18.51 -6.86 -11.07
CA LYS A 321 18.87 -6.24 -9.78
C LYS A 321 18.90 -7.33 -8.71
N SER A 322 19.93 -7.36 -7.87
CA SER A 322 20.10 -8.39 -6.85
C SER A 322 19.15 -8.21 -5.66
N GLY A 323 18.73 -9.33 -5.05
CA GLY A 323 18.02 -9.31 -3.77
C GLY A 323 16.55 -8.92 -3.87
N LEU A 324 15.96 -8.98 -5.07
CA LEU A 324 14.52 -8.80 -5.24
C LEU A 324 13.81 -10.03 -4.67
N GLY A 325 13.16 -9.88 -3.53
CA GLY A 325 12.46 -10.97 -2.83
C GLY A 325 10.95 -10.80 -2.87
N GLY A 326 10.24 -11.80 -2.34
CA GLY A 326 8.79 -11.78 -2.24
C GLY A 326 8.32 -11.76 -0.79
N ILE A 327 7.87 -12.90 -0.28
CA ILE A 327 7.31 -13.03 1.08
C ILE A 327 8.17 -13.96 1.93
N ARG A 328 8.43 -13.58 3.18
CA ARG A 328 9.13 -14.40 4.18
C ARG A 328 8.28 -14.63 5.42
N LEU A 329 8.20 -15.89 5.85
CA LEU A 329 7.36 -16.30 6.98
C LEU A 329 8.18 -16.76 8.19
N TYR A 330 7.79 -16.24 9.36
CA TYR A 330 7.99 -16.81 10.69
C TYR A 330 6.64 -16.82 11.41
N GLY A 331 6.53 -17.52 12.54
CA GLY A 331 5.28 -17.54 13.31
C GLY A 331 4.20 -18.45 12.72
N GLN A 332 2.97 -18.34 13.21
CA GLN A 332 1.97 -19.40 13.02
C GLN A 332 0.71 -18.90 12.30
N ASP A 333 -0.02 -19.83 11.68
CA ASP A 333 -1.38 -19.64 11.16
C ASP A 333 -1.49 -18.56 10.05
N HIS A 334 -0.40 -18.34 9.31
CA HIS A 334 -0.37 -17.39 8.20
C HIS A 334 -1.07 -17.93 6.96
N LYS A 335 -1.72 -17.03 6.21
CA LYS A 335 -2.31 -17.35 4.91
C LYS A 335 -1.59 -16.56 3.82
N VAL A 336 -1.08 -17.24 2.81
CA VAL A 336 -0.39 -16.63 1.66
C VAL A 336 -1.04 -17.14 0.37
N TYR A 337 -1.81 -16.29 -0.30
CA TYR A 337 -2.59 -16.74 -1.45
C TYR A 337 -2.81 -15.72 -2.55
N ASN A 338 -3.06 -16.17 -3.79
CA ASN A 338 -3.26 -15.30 -4.96
C ASN A 338 -2.16 -14.26 -5.20
N ASN A 339 -0.94 -14.48 -4.69
CA ASN A 339 0.16 -13.56 -4.96
C ASN A 339 0.85 -13.95 -6.28
N TYR A 340 1.29 -12.94 -7.02
CA TYR A 340 1.99 -13.10 -8.29
C TYR A 340 3.44 -12.60 -8.15
N PHE A 341 4.40 -13.44 -8.51
CA PHE A 341 5.83 -13.16 -8.41
C PHE A 341 6.50 -13.40 -9.75
N GLU A 342 7.14 -12.38 -10.32
CA GLU A 342 7.83 -12.50 -11.60
C GLU A 342 9.18 -11.77 -11.62
N GLY A 343 10.20 -12.43 -12.17
CA GLY A 343 11.53 -11.83 -12.38
C GLY A 343 12.29 -11.50 -11.09
N LEU A 344 11.98 -12.13 -9.97
CA LEU A 344 12.67 -11.94 -8.69
C LEU A 344 14.01 -12.67 -8.66
N THR A 345 15.00 -12.08 -7.97
CA THR A 345 16.41 -12.53 -8.02
C THR A 345 16.96 -12.97 -6.66
N GLY A 346 16.18 -12.81 -5.59
CA GLY A 346 16.61 -13.07 -4.24
C GLY A 346 16.55 -14.55 -3.85
N SER A 347 17.23 -14.88 -2.75
CA SER A 347 17.30 -16.22 -2.16
C SER A 347 17.54 -16.11 -0.65
N GLY A 348 17.28 -17.18 0.13
CA GLY A 348 17.59 -17.15 1.55
C GLY A 348 16.63 -16.24 2.30
N TYR A 349 17.19 -15.21 2.91
CA TYR A 349 16.43 -14.13 3.54
C TYR A 349 15.60 -13.34 2.54
N ASP A 350 16.01 -13.29 1.28
CA ASP A 350 15.35 -12.54 0.21
C ASP A 350 14.67 -13.46 -0.80
N ALA A 351 14.36 -14.71 -0.46
CA ALA A 351 13.73 -15.64 -1.42
C ALA A 351 12.39 -15.11 -1.95
N THR A 352 11.97 -15.63 -3.11
CA THR A 352 10.65 -15.37 -3.68
C THR A 352 9.55 -15.70 -2.67
N LEU A 353 9.60 -16.91 -2.10
CA LEU A 353 8.71 -17.30 -1.01
C LEU A 353 9.46 -18.19 -0.01
N ALA A 354 9.72 -17.67 1.18
CA ALA A 354 10.42 -18.37 2.24
C ALA A 354 9.47 -18.84 3.35
N VAL A 355 9.46 -20.15 3.60
CA VAL A 355 8.76 -20.80 4.71
C VAL A 355 9.81 -21.34 5.68
N ASP A 356 10.19 -20.55 6.69
CA ASP A 356 11.32 -20.91 7.54
C ASP A 356 10.93 -21.79 8.74
N GLY A 357 11.90 -22.53 9.26
CA GLY A 357 11.73 -23.30 10.49
C GLY A 357 12.09 -22.53 11.75
N GLY A 358 12.80 -21.41 11.65
CA GLY A 358 13.13 -20.58 12.82
C GLY A 358 14.15 -21.19 13.79
N ASP A 359 14.52 -20.42 14.81
CA ASP A 359 15.43 -20.81 15.91
C ASP A 359 14.72 -20.83 17.28
N VAL A 360 13.43 -20.45 17.32
CA VAL A 360 12.54 -20.54 18.48
C VAL A 360 11.34 -21.39 18.11
N ASP A 361 11.00 -22.37 18.96
CA ASP A 361 9.85 -23.25 18.73
C ASP A 361 8.60 -22.79 19.51
N THR A 362 8.16 -23.52 20.53
CA THR A 362 6.93 -23.22 21.29
C THR A 362 7.14 -22.24 22.44
N SER A 363 8.39 -21.96 22.80
CA SER A 363 8.77 -21.00 23.83
C SER A 363 10.18 -20.48 23.58
N GLY A 364 10.43 -19.22 23.90
CA GLY A 364 11.72 -18.59 23.72
C GLY A 364 11.61 -17.06 23.63
N SER A 365 12.66 -16.42 23.12
CA SER A 365 12.70 -14.97 22.99
C SER A 365 11.69 -14.47 21.95
N LEU A 366 10.95 -13.41 22.28
CA LEU A 366 10.07 -12.72 21.32
C LEU A 366 10.85 -12.06 20.17
N SER A 367 12.14 -11.78 20.35
CA SER A 367 13.02 -11.26 19.29
C SER A 367 13.56 -12.35 18.35
N GLY A 368 13.36 -13.63 18.69
CA GLY A 368 13.81 -14.76 17.88
C GLY A 368 13.03 -14.93 16.57
N HIS A 369 13.37 -15.98 15.84
CA HIS A 369 12.73 -16.39 14.60
C HIS A 369 11.82 -17.58 14.93
N TRP A 370 10.54 -17.29 15.13
CA TRP A 370 9.58 -18.30 15.55
C TRP A 370 9.29 -19.26 14.42
N ARG A 371 9.31 -20.55 14.73
CA ARG A 371 9.06 -21.63 13.79
C ARG A 371 7.74 -21.45 13.07
N VAL A 372 7.75 -21.68 11.75
CA VAL A 372 6.51 -21.65 10.99
C VAL A 372 5.67 -22.88 11.31
N TYR A 373 4.43 -22.61 11.75
CA TYR A 373 3.39 -23.61 11.99
C TYR A 373 2.14 -23.30 11.20
N ARG A 374 1.52 -24.32 10.60
CA ARG A 374 0.15 -24.24 10.03
C ARG A 374 -0.02 -23.06 9.07
N ALA A 375 1.04 -22.74 8.32
CA ALA A 375 0.93 -21.76 7.26
C ALA A 375 0.23 -22.40 6.06
N GLU A 376 -0.68 -21.67 5.43
CA GLU A 376 -1.40 -22.10 4.23
C GLU A 376 -0.90 -21.25 3.04
N ILE A 377 -0.10 -21.86 2.17
CA ILE A 377 0.49 -21.25 0.98
C ILE A 377 -0.26 -21.80 -0.25
N VAL A 378 -1.26 -21.07 -0.72
CA VAL A 378 -2.22 -21.57 -1.71
C VAL A 378 -2.45 -20.66 -2.89
N ASN A 379 -2.63 -21.20 -4.10
CA ASN A 379 -3.03 -20.39 -5.27
C ASN A 379 -2.09 -19.22 -5.58
N ASN A 380 -0.77 -19.37 -5.40
CA ASN A 380 0.20 -18.36 -5.82
C ASN A 380 0.79 -18.72 -7.20
N THR A 381 1.23 -17.72 -7.96
CA THR A 381 1.90 -17.90 -9.26
C THR A 381 3.30 -17.31 -9.22
N LEU A 382 4.32 -18.14 -9.47
CA LEU A 382 5.74 -17.78 -9.48
C LEU A 382 6.32 -18.06 -10.87
N VAL A 383 6.82 -17.03 -11.56
CA VAL A 383 7.31 -17.14 -12.94
C VAL A 383 8.71 -16.55 -13.08
N GLY A 384 9.66 -17.32 -13.59
CA GLY A 384 10.97 -16.80 -13.99
C GLY A 384 11.79 -16.21 -12.85
N ASN A 385 11.53 -16.64 -11.61
CA ASN A 385 12.25 -16.20 -10.42
C ASN A 385 13.52 -17.05 -10.21
N ALA A 386 14.54 -16.47 -9.60
CA ALA A 386 15.79 -17.16 -9.24
C ALA A 386 15.58 -18.26 -8.19
N THR A 387 14.56 -18.11 -7.33
CA THR A 387 14.12 -19.13 -6.38
C THR A 387 12.62 -19.34 -6.47
N GLY A 388 12.16 -20.57 -6.24
CA GLY A 388 10.74 -20.89 -6.05
C GLY A 388 10.33 -20.77 -4.58
N ILE A 389 9.72 -21.82 -4.03
CA ILE A 389 9.38 -21.90 -2.61
C ILE A 389 10.54 -22.53 -1.83
N GLU A 390 11.17 -21.79 -0.92
CA GLU A 390 12.26 -22.28 -0.07
C GLU A 390 11.74 -22.66 1.32
N ILE A 391 12.03 -23.89 1.75
CA ILE A 391 11.48 -24.48 2.98
C ILE A 391 12.62 -24.81 3.95
N GLY A 392 12.60 -24.15 5.12
CA GLY A 392 13.53 -24.42 6.23
C GLY A 392 14.98 -24.06 5.95
N LYS A 393 15.25 -22.97 5.21
CA LYS A 393 16.61 -22.63 4.78
C LYS A 393 17.45 -21.98 5.87
N ASN A 394 16.97 -20.93 6.53
CA ASN A 394 17.86 -20.00 7.22
C ASN A 394 18.19 -20.39 8.67
N TYR A 395 17.36 -21.20 9.34
CA TYR A 395 17.56 -21.56 10.77
C TYR A 395 17.53 -23.07 11.04
N SER A 396 17.80 -23.49 12.28
CA SER A 396 18.06 -24.89 12.63
C SER A 396 16.83 -25.80 12.60
N LEU A 397 15.65 -25.28 12.93
CA LEU A 397 14.41 -26.06 12.94
C LEU A 397 13.84 -26.19 11.53
N ALA A 398 12.91 -27.14 11.33
CA ALA A 398 12.16 -27.30 10.09
C ALA A 398 10.71 -26.82 10.29
N PRO A 399 10.04 -26.20 9.30
CA PRO A 399 8.63 -25.81 9.43
C PRO A 399 7.73 -27.04 9.64
N LYS A 400 6.53 -26.81 10.22
CA LYS A 400 5.65 -27.90 10.67
C LYS A 400 4.17 -27.66 10.41
N ASP A 401 3.45 -28.73 10.07
CA ASP A 401 1.99 -28.79 9.90
C ASP A 401 1.45 -27.76 8.88
N SER A 402 2.25 -27.36 7.90
CA SER A 402 1.89 -26.37 6.89
C SER A 402 1.38 -27.01 5.59
N ILE A 403 0.74 -26.22 4.75
CA ILE A 403 0.16 -26.62 3.46
C ILE A 403 0.79 -25.78 2.35
N ILE A 404 1.25 -26.45 1.29
CA ILE A 404 1.66 -25.85 0.02
C ILE A 404 0.78 -26.49 -1.06
N ALA A 405 -0.25 -25.77 -1.50
CA ALA A 405 -1.22 -26.32 -2.43
C ALA A 405 -1.60 -25.38 -3.57
N ASN A 406 -1.97 -25.92 -4.72
CA ASN A 406 -2.56 -25.16 -5.82
C ASN A 406 -1.69 -23.98 -6.29
N ASN A 407 -0.38 -24.02 -6.14
CA ASN A 407 0.52 -22.99 -6.67
C ASN A 407 0.97 -23.37 -8.09
N ILE A 408 1.19 -22.37 -8.97
CA ILE A 408 1.93 -22.56 -10.22
C ILE A 408 3.35 -22.02 -10.04
N ILE A 409 4.35 -22.85 -10.35
CA ILE A 409 5.76 -22.46 -10.27
C ILE A 409 6.43 -22.82 -11.60
N LYS A 410 6.86 -21.81 -12.36
CA LYS A 410 7.55 -21.96 -13.64
C LYS A 410 8.93 -21.31 -13.55
N GLY A 411 9.99 -22.06 -13.89
CA GLY A 411 11.35 -21.55 -13.80
C GLY A 411 12.35 -22.39 -14.59
N SER A 412 13.48 -21.80 -14.95
CA SER A 412 14.49 -22.38 -15.84
C SER A 412 15.76 -22.89 -15.13
N THR A 413 15.91 -22.60 -13.84
CA THR A 413 17.06 -23.01 -13.02
C THR A 413 16.65 -23.41 -11.60
N GLY A 414 17.47 -24.25 -10.95
CA GLY A 414 17.33 -24.56 -9.54
C GLY A 414 16.18 -25.52 -9.21
N LYS A 415 15.64 -25.38 -8.00
CA LYS A 415 14.53 -26.20 -7.50
C LYS A 415 13.30 -25.31 -7.32
N LEU A 416 12.19 -25.70 -7.94
CA LEU A 416 10.94 -24.94 -7.89
C LEU A 416 10.27 -25.02 -6.50
N ILE A 417 10.39 -26.18 -5.84
CA ILE A 417 10.07 -26.38 -4.43
C ILE A 417 11.33 -26.95 -3.77
N ASN A 418 11.94 -26.22 -2.85
CA ASN A 418 13.24 -26.58 -2.29
C ASN A 418 13.17 -26.79 -0.77
N GLU A 419 13.14 -28.06 -0.37
CA GLU A 419 13.34 -28.47 1.01
C GLU A 419 14.82 -28.44 1.37
N TYR A 420 15.25 -27.37 2.04
CA TYR A 420 16.56 -27.31 2.69
C TYR A 420 16.58 -28.13 3.98
N LYS A 421 15.42 -28.24 4.64
CA LYS A 421 15.17 -29.14 5.75
C LYS A 421 13.87 -29.88 5.51
N THR A 422 13.86 -31.17 5.80
CA THR A 422 12.65 -32.00 5.73
C THR A 422 11.61 -31.44 6.69
N PRO A 423 10.48 -30.90 6.19
CA PRO A 423 9.45 -30.35 7.03
C PRO A 423 8.68 -31.47 7.75
N VAL A 424 8.03 -31.13 8.86
CA VAL A 424 7.25 -32.10 9.65
C VAL A 424 5.78 -31.97 9.29
N ASN A 425 5.15 -33.06 8.83
CA ASN A 425 3.73 -33.08 8.43
C ASN A 425 3.36 -32.00 7.40
N MET A 426 4.24 -31.70 6.44
CA MET A 426 3.93 -30.80 5.34
C MET A 426 2.97 -31.48 4.36
N THR A 427 1.94 -30.75 3.93
CA THR A 427 1.02 -31.21 2.88
C THR A 427 1.35 -30.52 1.57
N TYR A 428 1.57 -31.30 0.52
CA TYR A 428 1.62 -30.84 -0.86
C TYR A 428 0.39 -31.33 -1.62
N ALA A 429 -0.32 -30.48 -2.35
CA ALA A 429 -1.53 -30.88 -3.09
C ALA A 429 -1.80 -29.97 -4.29
N GLY A 430 -2.14 -30.52 -5.47
CA GLY A 430 -2.65 -29.74 -6.61
C GLY A 430 -1.71 -28.68 -7.19
N ASN A 431 -0.44 -28.66 -6.81
CA ASN A 431 0.52 -27.69 -7.37
C ASN A 431 0.85 -28.06 -8.82
N ILE A 432 1.14 -27.06 -9.65
CA ILE A 432 1.73 -27.23 -10.98
C ILE A 432 3.18 -26.73 -10.92
N ALA A 433 4.09 -27.58 -11.37
CA ALA A 433 5.49 -27.22 -11.56
C ALA A 433 5.86 -27.35 -13.04
N ASP A 434 6.40 -26.30 -13.63
CA ASP A 434 6.90 -26.27 -15.00
C ASP A 434 8.41 -25.97 -15.01
N PRO A 435 9.24 -26.99 -14.72
CA PRO A 435 10.69 -26.85 -14.81
C PRO A 435 11.13 -26.86 -16.27
N ASP A 436 11.66 -25.73 -16.73
CA ASP A 436 12.34 -25.61 -18.03
C ASP A 436 13.88 -25.63 -17.82
N GLY A 437 14.64 -25.78 -18.91
CA GLY A 437 16.10 -25.71 -18.90
C GLY A 437 16.74 -26.69 -17.91
N THR A 438 17.33 -26.16 -16.83
CA THR A 438 18.02 -26.95 -15.79
C THR A 438 17.23 -27.02 -14.47
N ALA A 439 16.03 -26.44 -14.43
CA ALA A 439 15.19 -26.52 -13.24
C ALA A 439 14.75 -27.96 -12.96
N THR A 440 14.40 -28.20 -11.71
CA THR A 440 13.76 -29.44 -11.24
C THR A 440 12.63 -29.09 -10.29
N VAL A 441 11.68 -30.01 -10.09
CA VAL A 441 10.64 -29.85 -9.08
C VAL A 441 11.26 -29.63 -7.69
N GLY A 442 12.30 -30.38 -7.34
CA GLY A 442 13.10 -30.20 -6.12
C GLY A 442 12.69 -31.03 -4.91
N ILE A 443 11.53 -31.69 -4.98
CA ILE A 443 11.03 -32.68 -4.01
C ILE A 443 10.57 -33.96 -4.73
N THR A 444 10.44 -35.06 -3.99
CA THR A 444 9.74 -36.27 -4.47
C THR A 444 8.25 -36.12 -4.19
N ALA A 445 7.43 -36.07 -5.23
CA ALA A 445 5.99 -35.88 -5.12
C ALA A 445 5.24 -36.74 -6.16
N THR A 446 4.02 -37.15 -5.82
CA THR A 446 3.09 -37.76 -6.80
C THR A 446 2.48 -36.67 -7.69
N SER A 447 1.88 -37.05 -8.83
CA SER A 447 1.20 -36.11 -9.72
C SER A 447 0.03 -35.35 -9.07
N SER A 448 -0.62 -35.95 -8.06
CA SER A 448 -1.68 -35.30 -7.28
C SER A 448 -1.15 -34.22 -6.31
N GLN A 449 0.14 -34.30 -5.95
CA GLN A 449 0.80 -33.34 -5.07
C GLN A 449 1.48 -32.23 -5.87
N VAL A 450 2.18 -32.62 -6.94
CA VAL A 450 2.81 -31.74 -7.92
C VAL A 450 2.63 -32.33 -9.31
N ASN A 451 1.79 -31.70 -10.12
CA ASN A 451 1.64 -32.02 -11.54
C ASN A 451 2.74 -31.32 -12.34
N VAL A 452 3.56 -32.09 -13.06
CA VAL A 452 4.66 -31.53 -13.85
C VAL A 452 4.18 -31.31 -15.28
N THR A 453 3.79 -30.09 -15.60
CA THR A 453 3.19 -29.72 -16.89
C THR A 453 3.30 -28.23 -17.16
N ASP A 454 3.32 -27.84 -18.43
CA ASP A 454 3.27 -26.42 -18.83
C ASP A 454 1.89 -25.85 -18.48
N PRO A 455 1.80 -24.77 -17.68
CA PRO A 455 0.53 -24.11 -17.38
C PRO A 455 -0.12 -23.45 -18.62
N LEU A 456 0.56 -23.40 -19.77
CA LEU A 456 0.09 -22.80 -21.01
C LEU A 456 -0.35 -21.34 -20.80
N PHE A 457 0.56 -20.55 -20.22
CA PHE A 457 0.33 -19.13 -20.02
C PHE A 457 0.24 -18.36 -21.35
N THR A 458 -0.56 -17.30 -21.33
CA THR A 458 -0.57 -16.23 -22.31
C THR A 458 -0.23 -14.92 -21.60
N THR A 459 0.43 -13.98 -22.29
CA THR A 459 0.77 -12.70 -21.68
C THR A 459 -0.33 -11.68 -21.94
N SER A 460 -0.87 -11.09 -20.88
CA SER A 460 -1.86 -10.00 -20.93
C SER A 460 -1.53 -8.94 -19.89
N GLY A 461 -1.52 -7.66 -20.28
CA GLY A 461 -1.17 -6.57 -19.37
C GLY A 461 0.24 -6.66 -18.76
N GLY A 462 1.15 -7.42 -19.40
CA GLY A 462 2.49 -7.70 -18.86
C GLY A 462 2.55 -8.80 -17.80
N LEU A 463 1.45 -9.53 -17.56
CA LEU A 463 1.37 -10.65 -16.63
C LEU A 463 1.14 -11.97 -17.38
N GLN A 464 1.57 -13.08 -16.78
CA GLN A 464 1.22 -14.43 -17.24
C GLN A 464 -0.19 -14.81 -16.76
N LYS A 465 -1.06 -15.15 -17.71
CA LYS A 465 -2.47 -15.48 -17.54
C LYS A 465 -2.79 -16.85 -18.11
N LEU A 466 -3.76 -17.56 -17.53
CA LEU A 466 -4.14 -18.88 -18.05
C LEU A 466 -4.71 -18.75 -19.47
N SER A 467 -4.26 -19.61 -20.38
CA SER A 467 -4.97 -19.78 -21.67
C SER A 467 -6.20 -20.64 -21.48
N SER A 468 -7.12 -20.60 -22.45
CA SER A 468 -8.31 -21.47 -22.49
C SER A 468 -8.01 -22.97 -22.55
N ALA A 469 -6.75 -23.35 -22.84
CA ALA A 469 -6.30 -24.73 -22.89
C ALA A 469 -5.49 -25.13 -21.65
N SER A 470 -5.33 -24.24 -20.67
CA SER A 470 -4.47 -24.46 -19.52
C SER A 470 -4.90 -25.69 -18.71
N PRO A 471 -3.94 -26.57 -18.32
CA PRO A 471 -4.23 -27.66 -17.40
C PRO A 471 -4.49 -27.17 -15.95
N ALA A 472 -4.31 -25.87 -15.68
CA ALA A 472 -4.59 -25.27 -14.38
C ALA A 472 -6.08 -24.95 -14.16
N ILE A 473 -6.89 -25.00 -15.23
CA ILE A 473 -8.32 -24.68 -15.15
C ILE A 473 -9.06 -25.76 -14.38
N ASN A 474 -9.82 -25.36 -13.36
CA ASN A 474 -10.60 -26.21 -12.45
C ASN A 474 -9.79 -27.38 -11.88
N SER A 475 -8.50 -27.15 -11.59
CA SER A 475 -7.56 -28.19 -11.16
C SER A 475 -7.12 -28.09 -9.71
N SER A 476 -7.63 -27.13 -8.94
CA SER A 476 -7.27 -26.99 -7.53
C SER A 476 -7.68 -28.23 -6.72
N SER A 477 -6.89 -28.51 -5.69
CA SER A 477 -7.12 -29.59 -4.73
C SER A 477 -7.46 -29.01 -3.36
N GLY A 478 -8.43 -29.63 -2.69
CA GLY A 478 -8.93 -29.16 -1.38
C GLY A 478 -9.92 -28.01 -1.51
N SER A 479 -10.28 -27.41 -0.38
CA SER A 479 -11.21 -26.29 -0.31
C SER A 479 -10.70 -25.26 0.69
N TYR A 480 -10.48 -24.04 0.25
CA TYR A 480 -9.95 -22.94 1.06
C TYR A 480 -10.96 -21.79 1.05
N SER A 481 -11.91 -21.80 2.00
CA SER A 481 -13.07 -20.89 1.99
C SER A 481 -12.76 -19.39 2.07
N TYR A 482 -11.51 -19.03 2.34
CA TYR A 482 -11.02 -17.65 2.36
C TYR A 482 -10.47 -17.18 1.00
N VAL A 483 -10.23 -18.09 0.05
CA VAL A 483 -9.84 -17.77 -1.33
C VAL A 483 -11.13 -17.60 -2.14
N THR A 484 -11.65 -16.37 -2.17
CA THR A 484 -12.99 -16.07 -2.74
C THR A 484 -12.95 -15.41 -4.12
N GLU A 485 -11.81 -14.82 -4.45
CA GLU A 485 -11.52 -14.20 -5.74
C GLU A 485 -10.07 -14.53 -6.13
N ASP A 486 -9.65 -14.17 -7.33
CA ASP A 486 -8.30 -14.36 -7.85
C ASP A 486 -7.47 -13.06 -7.75
N MET A 487 -6.28 -13.04 -8.35
CA MET A 487 -5.41 -11.86 -8.35
C MET A 487 -5.96 -10.65 -9.11
N ASP A 488 -6.96 -10.85 -9.98
CA ASP A 488 -7.66 -9.80 -10.73
C ASP A 488 -8.92 -9.31 -10.03
N GLY A 489 -9.32 -9.90 -8.90
CA GLY A 489 -10.59 -9.63 -8.24
C GLY A 489 -11.79 -10.31 -8.90
N GLN A 490 -11.54 -11.36 -9.69
CA GLN A 490 -12.57 -12.17 -10.32
C GLN A 490 -12.98 -13.29 -9.36
N ALA A 491 -14.29 -13.49 -9.18
CA ALA A 491 -14.80 -14.49 -8.24
C ALA A 491 -14.40 -15.90 -8.68
N ARG A 492 -13.97 -16.71 -7.71
CA ARG A 492 -13.73 -18.15 -7.93
C ARG A 492 -15.03 -18.91 -7.72
N SER A 493 -15.38 -19.81 -8.63
CA SER A 493 -16.64 -20.55 -8.57
C SER A 493 -16.47 -21.99 -9.02
N GLY A 494 -17.04 -22.94 -8.28
CA GLY A 494 -16.89 -24.36 -8.58
C GLY A 494 -15.58 -24.91 -8.02
N ILE A 495 -14.73 -25.44 -8.89
CA ILE A 495 -13.37 -25.85 -8.53
C ILE A 495 -12.45 -24.73 -8.97
N ASP A 496 -11.73 -24.12 -8.05
CA ASP A 496 -10.81 -23.02 -8.36
C ASP A 496 -9.73 -23.48 -9.35
N ASP A 497 -9.20 -22.54 -10.11
CA ASP A 497 -8.00 -22.76 -10.91
C ASP A 497 -6.75 -22.84 -10.01
N THR A 498 -5.78 -23.68 -10.39
CA THR A 498 -4.46 -23.70 -9.76
C THR A 498 -3.70 -22.42 -10.13
N GLY A 499 -3.05 -21.77 -9.17
CA GLY A 499 -2.35 -20.50 -9.35
C GLY A 499 -3.19 -19.29 -8.95
N ALA A 500 -2.60 -18.10 -9.11
CA ALA A 500 -3.17 -16.83 -8.67
C ALA A 500 -4.27 -16.28 -9.58
N ASP A 501 -4.33 -16.74 -10.81
CA ASP A 501 -5.29 -16.35 -11.85
C ASP A 501 -6.46 -17.34 -11.85
N GLU A 502 -7.69 -16.84 -12.05
CA GLU A 502 -8.86 -17.64 -12.41
C GLU A 502 -9.18 -17.36 -13.88
N TYR A 503 -9.22 -18.39 -14.71
CA TYR A 503 -9.53 -18.24 -16.13
C TYR A 503 -10.96 -17.73 -16.30
N SER A 504 -11.07 -16.42 -16.54
CA SER A 504 -12.35 -15.77 -16.68
C SER A 504 -12.28 -14.59 -17.66
N THR A 505 -13.43 -14.31 -18.29
CA THR A 505 -13.62 -13.15 -19.16
C THR A 505 -14.26 -11.96 -18.43
N THR A 506 -14.45 -12.06 -17.10
CA THR A 506 -14.99 -10.96 -16.30
C THR A 506 -14.04 -9.76 -16.26
N SER A 507 -14.54 -8.58 -15.88
CA SER A 507 -13.67 -7.40 -15.77
C SER A 507 -12.61 -7.58 -14.70
N ILE A 508 -11.38 -7.19 -15.03
CA ILE A 508 -10.26 -7.13 -14.10
C ILE A 508 -10.44 -5.91 -13.19
N LEU A 509 -10.47 -6.13 -11.88
CA LEU A 509 -10.59 -5.10 -10.85
C LEU A 509 -9.24 -4.76 -10.22
N HIS A 510 -8.32 -5.72 -10.18
CA HIS A 510 -6.99 -5.57 -9.60
C HIS A 510 -5.93 -5.74 -10.67
N LYS A 511 -4.94 -4.85 -10.66
CA LYS A 511 -3.80 -4.85 -11.58
C LYS A 511 -2.57 -4.34 -10.85
N PRO A 512 -1.35 -4.63 -11.34
CA PRO A 512 -0.16 -3.99 -10.84
C PRO A 512 -0.30 -2.46 -10.89
N LEU A 513 -0.04 -1.80 -9.76
CA LEU A 513 -0.19 -0.37 -9.62
C LEU A 513 0.94 0.35 -10.35
N ALA A 514 0.59 1.42 -11.06
CA ALA A 514 1.52 2.40 -11.58
C ALA A 514 1.53 3.65 -10.69
N SER A 515 2.51 4.52 -10.91
CA SER A 515 2.62 5.80 -10.20
C SER A 515 1.40 6.72 -10.37
N THR A 516 0.57 6.49 -11.38
CA THR A 516 -0.71 7.18 -11.60
C THR A 516 -1.86 6.67 -10.73
N ASP A 517 -1.76 5.45 -10.22
CA ASP A 517 -2.80 4.82 -9.38
C ASP A 517 -2.61 5.14 -7.89
N VAL A 518 -1.47 5.73 -7.51
CA VAL A 518 -1.08 6.01 -6.11
C VAL A 518 -0.53 7.43 -5.91
N GLY A 519 -0.31 7.82 -4.66
CA GLY A 519 0.33 9.08 -4.29
C GLY A 519 -0.61 10.28 -4.35
N VAL A 520 -0.02 11.48 -4.23
CA VAL A 520 -0.75 12.73 -3.93
C VAL A 520 -1.84 13.10 -4.94
N ASN A 521 -1.71 12.60 -6.18
CA ASN A 521 -2.59 12.90 -7.30
C ASN A 521 -3.44 11.73 -7.75
N ALA A 522 -3.34 10.57 -7.09
CA ALA A 522 -4.22 9.45 -7.40
C ALA A 522 -5.71 9.82 -7.17
N PRO A 523 -6.64 9.18 -7.91
CA PRO A 523 -8.07 9.51 -7.93
C PRO A 523 -8.75 9.64 -6.57
#